data_AF-A0ABD6FH84-F1
#
_entry.id   AF-A0ABD6FH84-F1
#
_cell.length_a   1.000
_cell.length_b   1.000
_cell.length_c   1.000
_cell.angle_alpha   90.00
_cell.angle_beta   90.00
_cell.angle_gamma   90.00
#
_symmetry.space_group_name_H-M   'P 1'
#
loop_
_entity.id
_entity.type
_entity.pdbx_description
1 polymer ?
#
loop_
_entity_poly.entity_id
_entity_poly.type
_entity_poly.pdbx_seq_one_letter_code
_entity_poly.pdbx_strand_id
1 'polypeptide(L)'
;MSQSLDRALTLVEQLAGGRKTLDELAAAVGVHKSTVLRLLRTLEAHRFVQREGPHHYRLGTALFDLAQRSLEDRDVRRCAEAALRELNQRTGHTVHLASYEDGEAIYIDKFESKHAVRMYSRIGKRAPLHCTAVGKVLVAALPPQRRRVIAESLD
;
A
#
# COMPACT_ATOMS: atom_id res chain seq x y z
N MET A 1 15.75 -13.28 11.09
CA MET A 1 14.78 -12.90 10.03
C MET A 1 14.84 -13.95 8.92
N SER A 2 13.71 -14.42 8.38
CA SER A 2 13.70 -15.48 7.35
C SER A 2 14.07 -14.90 5.98
N GLN A 3 15.30 -15.16 5.52
CA GLN A 3 15.81 -14.62 4.25
C GLN A 3 14.96 -15.05 3.03
N SER A 4 14.33 -16.22 3.06
CA SER A 4 13.48 -16.66 1.95
C SER A 4 12.15 -15.89 1.91
N LEU A 5 11.59 -15.53 3.07
CA LEU A 5 10.36 -14.75 3.15
C LEU A 5 10.59 -13.31 2.69
N ASP A 6 11.65 -12.69 3.19
CA ASP A 6 12.06 -11.32 2.80
C ASP A 6 12.16 -11.18 1.27
N ARG A 7 12.92 -12.10 0.65
CA ARG A 7 13.05 -12.15 -0.82
C ARG A 7 11.71 -12.33 -1.53
N ALA A 8 10.81 -13.18 -1.01
CA ALA A 8 9.50 -13.37 -1.62
C ALA A 8 8.66 -12.09 -1.57
N LEU A 9 8.70 -11.35 -0.46
CA LEU A 9 8.03 -10.06 -0.32
C LEU A 9 8.63 -9.02 -1.28
N THR A 10 9.96 -8.94 -1.37
CA THR A 10 10.64 -8.06 -2.33
C THR A 10 10.24 -8.36 -3.77
N LEU A 11 10.11 -9.64 -4.16
CA LEU A 11 9.66 -10.01 -5.51
C LEU A 11 8.25 -9.47 -5.81
N VAL A 12 7.32 -9.57 -4.85
CA VAL A 12 5.97 -9.02 -4.99
C VAL A 12 6.03 -7.49 -5.14
N GLU A 13 6.85 -6.80 -4.36
CA GLU A 13 7.03 -5.35 -4.47
C GLU A 13 7.61 -4.93 -5.83
N GLN A 14 8.61 -5.64 -6.34
CA GLN A 14 9.17 -5.39 -7.68
C GLN A 14 8.10 -5.53 -8.77
N LEU A 15 7.25 -6.55 -8.67
CA LEU A 15 6.16 -6.79 -9.60
C LEU A 15 5.01 -5.77 -9.49
N ALA A 16 4.90 -5.06 -8.36
CA ALA A 16 3.98 -3.92 -8.23
C ALA A 16 4.40 -2.72 -9.09
N GLY A 17 5.67 -2.64 -9.49
CA GLY A 17 6.18 -1.65 -10.46
C GLY A 17 5.88 -1.99 -11.92
N GLY A 18 5.37 -3.19 -12.21
CA GLY A 18 5.07 -3.67 -13.55
C GLY A 18 5.53 -5.12 -13.76
N ARG A 19 5.15 -5.72 -14.89
CA ARG A 19 5.57 -7.08 -15.24
C ARG A 19 7.09 -7.17 -15.39
N LYS A 20 7.68 -8.27 -14.94
CA LYS A 20 9.14 -8.49 -14.94
C LYS A 20 9.50 -9.89 -15.40
N THR A 21 10.66 -10.02 -16.02
CA THR A 21 11.27 -11.31 -16.38
C THR A 21 11.97 -11.96 -15.17
N LEU A 22 12.28 -13.26 -15.28
CA LEU A 22 13.07 -13.96 -14.26
C LEU A 22 14.44 -13.29 -14.01
N ASP A 23 15.04 -12.75 -15.07
CA ASP A 23 16.37 -12.15 -15.03
C ASP A 23 16.37 -10.81 -14.30
N GLU A 24 15.38 -9.97 -14.57
CA GLU A 24 15.18 -8.71 -13.83
C GLU A 24 14.92 -8.96 -12.35
N LEU A 25 14.10 -9.98 -12.03
CA LEU A 25 13.80 -10.34 -10.64
C LEU A 25 15.01 -10.91 -9.90
N ALA A 26 15.83 -11.71 -10.58
CA ALA A 26 17.10 -12.21 -10.02
C ALA A 26 18.10 -11.09 -9.74
N ALA A 27 18.20 -10.12 -10.66
CA ALA A 27 19.04 -8.95 -10.48
C ALA A 27 18.54 -8.08 -9.30
N ALA A 28 17.23 -7.83 -9.21
CA ALA A 28 16.65 -6.99 -8.16
C ALA A 28 16.85 -7.55 -6.74
N VAL A 29 16.82 -8.88 -6.60
CA VAL A 29 16.94 -9.56 -5.29
C VAL A 29 18.38 -10.04 -5.00
N GLY A 30 19.29 -9.92 -5.98
CA GLY A 30 20.70 -10.28 -5.82
C GLY A 30 20.94 -11.77 -5.62
N VAL A 31 20.16 -12.64 -6.28
CA VAL A 31 20.26 -14.10 -6.13
C VAL A 31 20.17 -14.84 -7.45
N HIS A 32 20.66 -16.09 -7.46
CA HIS A 32 20.62 -16.94 -8.64
C HIS A 32 19.17 -17.24 -9.10
N LYS A 33 18.98 -17.38 -10.43
CA LYS A 33 17.67 -17.61 -11.08
C LYS A 33 16.94 -18.83 -10.52
N SER A 34 17.66 -19.89 -10.14
CA SER A 34 17.07 -21.09 -9.53
C SER A 34 16.38 -20.80 -8.19
N THR A 35 16.94 -19.91 -7.38
CA THR A 35 16.35 -19.47 -6.11
C THR A 35 15.08 -18.67 -6.37
N VAL A 36 15.12 -17.70 -7.30
CA VAL A 36 13.95 -16.89 -7.67
C VAL A 36 12.83 -17.78 -8.22
N LEU A 37 13.15 -18.73 -9.10
CA LEU A 37 12.16 -19.63 -9.68
C LEU A 37 11.46 -20.47 -8.61
N ARG A 38 12.17 -20.93 -7.57
CA ARG A 38 11.56 -21.63 -6.44
C ARG A 38 10.59 -20.74 -5.67
N LEU A 39 10.96 -19.49 -5.40
CA LEU A 39 10.09 -18.52 -4.73
C LEU A 39 8.86 -18.19 -5.59
N LEU A 40 9.06 -17.94 -6.89
CA LEU A 40 7.97 -17.65 -7.83
C LEU A 40 6.99 -18.82 -7.95
N ARG A 41 7.46 -20.07 -7.94
CA ARG A 41 6.58 -21.26 -7.92
C ARG A 41 5.69 -21.28 -6.68
N THR A 42 6.24 -20.98 -5.50
CA THR A 42 5.45 -20.87 -4.26
C THR A 42 4.44 -19.72 -4.36
N LEU A 43 4.87 -18.53 -4.78
CA LEU A 43 3.99 -17.37 -4.93
C LEU A 43 2.88 -17.61 -5.96
N GLU A 44 3.17 -18.32 -7.05
CA GLU A 44 2.21 -18.71 -8.08
C GLU A 44 1.21 -19.74 -7.56
N ALA A 45 1.65 -20.75 -6.82
CA ALA A 45 0.77 -21.71 -6.16
C ALA A 45 -0.23 -21.05 -5.20
N HIS A 46 0.17 -19.95 -4.56
CA HIS A 46 -0.69 -19.14 -3.69
C HIS A 46 -1.36 -17.94 -4.40
N ARG A 47 -1.27 -17.85 -5.74
CA ARG A 47 -1.86 -16.80 -6.58
C ARG A 47 -1.39 -15.37 -6.28
N PHE A 48 -0.28 -15.18 -5.58
CA PHE A 48 0.34 -13.86 -5.38
C PHE A 48 1.06 -13.36 -6.62
N VAL A 49 1.54 -14.29 -7.45
CA VAL A 49 2.19 -14.02 -8.73
C VAL A 49 1.50 -14.85 -9.81
N GLN A 50 1.49 -14.36 -11.05
CA GLN A 50 1.04 -15.09 -12.22
C GLN A 50 2.06 -14.94 -13.35
N ARG A 51 2.29 -16.00 -14.12
CA ARG A 51 2.98 -15.90 -15.41
C ARG A 51 2.13 -15.15 -16.44
N GLU A 52 2.77 -14.25 -17.17
CA GLU A 52 2.20 -13.50 -18.29
C GLU A 52 3.00 -13.84 -19.55
N GLY A 53 2.52 -14.81 -20.33
CA GLY A 53 3.25 -15.35 -21.47
C GLY A 53 4.49 -16.16 -21.06
N PRO A 54 5.47 -16.33 -21.97
CA PRO A 54 6.55 -17.30 -21.78
C PRO A 54 7.63 -16.86 -20.79
N HIS A 55 7.81 -15.55 -20.58
CA HIS A 55 9.00 -15.01 -19.89
C HIS A 55 8.70 -14.00 -18.80
N HIS A 56 7.47 -13.51 -18.68
CA HIS A 56 7.13 -12.47 -17.71
C HIS A 56 6.29 -13.01 -16.56
N TYR A 57 6.43 -12.34 -15.42
CA TYR A 57 5.63 -12.51 -14.23
C TYR A 57 4.95 -11.17 -13.92
N ARG A 58 3.77 -11.23 -13.31
CA ARG A 58 3.02 -10.08 -12.82
C ARG A 58 2.35 -10.43 -11.48
N LEU A 59 1.82 -9.43 -10.80
CA LEU A 59 0.99 -9.64 -9.62
C LEU A 59 -0.23 -10.53 -9.93
N GLY A 60 -0.48 -11.49 -9.05
CA GLY A 60 -1.61 -12.41 -9.14
C GLY A 60 -2.84 -11.91 -8.37
N THR A 61 -3.93 -12.67 -8.47
CA THR A 61 -5.26 -12.25 -7.98
C THR A 61 -5.42 -12.31 -6.46
N ALA A 62 -4.56 -13.03 -5.73
CA ALA A 62 -4.63 -13.09 -4.27
C ALA A 62 -4.51 -11.70 -3.62
N LEU A 63 -3.76 -10.79 -4.23
CA LEU A 63 -3.57 -9.44 -3.69
C LEU A 63 -4.86 -8.60 -3.74
N PHE A 64 -5.68 -8.75 -4.77
CA PHE A 64 -6.98 -8.08 -4.85
C PHE A 64 -7.94 -8.60 -3.78
N ASP A 65 -8.00 -9.92 -3.63
CA ASP A 65 -8.86 -10.60 -2.66
C ASP A 65 -8.50 -10.19 -1.22
N LEU A 66 -7.21 -10.24 -0.87
CA LEU A 66 -6.72 -9.82 0.44
C LEU A 66 -6.94 -8.32 0.71
N ALA A 67 -6.71 -7.47 -0.29
CA ALA A 67 -6.93 -6.04 -0.16
C ALA A 67 -8.42 -5.72 0.06
N GLN A 68 -9.33 -6.36 -0.66
CA GLN A 68 -10.77 -6.16 -0.48
C GLN A 68 -11.23 -6.58 0.92
N ARG A 69 -10.88 -7.79 1.37
CA ARG A 69 -11.24 -8.27 2.72
C ARG A 69 -10.71 -7.35 3.82
N SER A 70 -9.45 -6.92 3.71
CA SER A 70 -8.85 -5.98 4.66
C SER A 70 -9.55 -4.61 4.67
N LEU A 71 -10.16 -4.20 3.56
CA LEU A 71 -10.95 -2.97 3.47
C LEU A 71 -12.39 -3.14 3.97
N GLU A 72 -12.99 -4.32 3.81
CA GLU A 72 -14.33 -4.65 4.31
C GLU A 72 -14.38 -4.75 5.84
N ASP A 73 -13.31 -5.27 6.47
CA ASP A 73 -13.19 -5.36 7.92
C ASP A 73 -13.12 -3.99 8.63
N ARG A 74 -13.04 -2.89 7.87
CA ARG A 74 -12.88 -1.52 8.39
C ARG A 74 -14.22 -0.78 8.42
N ASP A 75 -14.96 -0.93 9.50
CA ASP A 75 -16.26 -0.28 9.72
C ASP A 75 -16.24 1.24 9.46
N VAL A 76 -15.16 1.92 9.84
CA VAL A 76 -15.01 3.38 9.64
C VAL A 76 -15.13 3.79 8.17
N ARG A 77 -14.65 2.97 7.24
CA ARG A 77 -14.72 3.29 5.81
C ARG A 77 -16.16 3.29 5.34
N ARG A 78 -16.91 2.24 5.69
CA ARG A 78 -18.33 2.10 5.37
C ARG A 78 -19.17 3.20 6.00
N CYS A 79 -18.94 3.51 7.28
CA CYS A 79 -19.67 4.56 7.98
C CYS A 79 -19.41 5.96 7.40
N ALA A 80 -18.20 6.24 6.94
CA ALA A 80 -17.81 7.54 6.42
C ALA A 80 -18.15 7.76 4.93
N GLU A 81 -18.37 6.68 4.16
CA GLU A 81 -18.48 6.73 2.69
C GLU A 81 -19.47 7.79 2.20
N ALA A 82 -20.68 7.82 2.75
CA ALA A 82 -21.73 8.75 2.33
C ALA A 82 -21.33 10.21 2.58
N ALA A 83 -20.79 10.52 3.77
CA ALA A 83 -20.38 11.87 4.13
C ALA A 83 -19.17 12.35 3.31
N LEU A 84 -18.19 11.48 3.07
CA LEU A 84 -17.01 11.81 2.27
C LEU A 84 -17.36 12.02 0.80
N ARG A 85 -18.28 11.21 0.26
CA ARG A 85 -18.82 11.38 -1.08
C ARG A 85 -19.54 12.72 -1.22
N GLU A 86 -20.40 13.07 -0.26
CA GLU A 86 -21.09 14.36 -0.26
C GLU A 86 -20.09 15.53 -0.23
N LEU A 87 -19.06 15.45 0.63
CA LEU A 87 -18.01 16.47 0.71
C LEU A 87 -17.26 16.62 -0.61
N ASN A 88 -16.88 15.51 -1.25
CA ASN A 88 -16.23 15.52 -2.56
C ASN A 88 -17.15 16.11 -3.64
N GLN A 89 -18.43 15.77 -3.64
CA GLN A 89 -19.40 16.30 -4.60
C GLN A 89 -19.61 17.80 -4.43
N ARG A 90 -19.69 18.29 -3.19
CA ARG A 90 -19.90 19.71 -2.85
C ARG A 90 -18.68 20.57 -3.14
N THR A 91 -17.48 20.05 -2.89
CA THR A 91 -16.23 20.83 -3.04
C THR A 91 -15.52 20.62 -4.37
N GLY A 92 -15.75 19.49 -5.03
CA GLY A 92 -15.00 19.06 -6.22
C GLY A 92 -13.55 18.62 -5.93
N HIS A 93 -13.07 18.72 -4.68
CA HIS A 93 -11.70 18.43 -4.31
C HIS A 93 -11.48 16.97 -3.90
N THR A 94 -10.23 16.52 -3.94
CA THR A 94 -9.85 15.21 -3.41
C THR A 94 -10.17 15.14 -1.91
N VAL A 95 -10.87 14.08 -1.51
CA VAL A 95 -11.14 13.77 -0.10
C VAL A 95 -10.41 12.48 0.25
N HIS A 96 -9.64 12.50 1.33
CA HIS A 96 -8.90 11.36 1.85
C HIS A 96 -9.53 10.87 3.16
N LEU A 97 -9.58 9.56 3.33
CA LEU A 97 -9.76 8.92 4.63
C LEU A 97 -8.49 8.14 4.96
N ALA A 98 -8.00 8.27 6.18
CA ALA A 98 -6.85 7.52 6.66
C ALA A 98 -7.07 6.99 8.07
N SER A 99 -6.36 5.91 8.37
CA SER A 99 -6.26 5.30 9.70
C SER A 99 -4.85 5.49 10.25
N TYR A 100 -4.70 5.48 11.58
CA TYR A 100 -3.40 5.48 12.24
C TYR A 100 -3.11 4.07 12.78
N GLU A 101 -2.13 3.38 12.20
CA GLU A 101 -1.84 1.97 12.44
C GLU A 101 -0.34 1.76 12.57
N ASP A 102 0.08 1.09 13.64
CA ASP A 102 1.48 0.73 13.90
C ASP A 102 2.46 1.90 13.76
N GLY A 103 2.03 3.11 14.13
CA GLY A 103 2.86 4.31 14.07
C GLY A 103 2.77 5.07 12.75
N GLU A 104 1.91 4.65 11.83
CA GLU A 104 1.83 5.17 10.47
C GLU A 104 0.41 5.66 10.15
N ALA A 105 0.29 6.73 9.36
CA ALA A 105 -1.00 7.08 8.78
C ALA A 105 -1.14 6.38 7.42
N ILE A 106 -2.18 5.58 7.22
CA ILE A 106 -2.43 4.83 5.98
C ILE A 106 -3.72 5.33 5.34
N TYR A 107 -3.67 5.71 4.06
CA TYR A 107 -4.90 6.03 3.31
C TYR A 107 -5.74 4.78 3.12
N ILE A 108 -6.96 4.78 3.64
CA ILE A 108 -7.91 3.65 3.53
C ILE A 108 -9.07 3.95 2.59
N ASP A 109 -9.29 5.23 2.24
CA ASP A 109 -10.21 5.60 1.16
C ASP A 109 -9.79 6.90 0.46
N LYS A 110 -10.27 7.08 -0.76
CA LYS A 110 -9.98 8.27 -1.57
C LYS A 110 -11.11 8.55 -2.56
N PHE A 111 -11.59 9.78 -2.56
CA PHE A 111 -12.47 10.32 -3.60
C PHE A 111 -11.67 11.29 -4.46
N GLU A 112 -11.62 11.07 -5.76
CA GLU A 112 -10.79 11.84 -6.68
C GLU A 112 -11.35 13.25 -6.93
N SER A 113 -10.44 14.18 -7.19
CA SER A 113 -10.80 15.56 -7.55
C SER A 113 -11.47 15.59 -8.92
N LYS A 114 -12.45 16.47 -9.10
CA LYS A 114 -13.04 16.82 -10.41
C LYS A 114 -12.23 17.89 -11.14
N HIS A 115 -11.27 18.52 -10.45
CA HIS A 115 -10.35 19.51 -11.00
C HIS A 115 -9.04 18.87 -11.45
N ALA A 116 -8.26 19.59 -12.28
CA ALA A 116 -6.99 19.12 -12.84
C ALA A 116 -5.88 18.82 -11.81
N VAL A 117 -6.02 19.30 -10.56
CA VAL A 117 -5.05 19.01 -9.49
C VAL A 117 -5.17 17.55 -9.07
N ARG A 118 -4.09 16.78 -9.28
CA ARG A 118 -4.02 15.37 -8.90
C ARG A 118 -3.01 15.15 -7.79
N MET A 119 -3.49 14.60 -6.67
CA MET A 119 -2.64 14.19 -5.56
C MET A 119 -2.00 12.83 -5.86
N TYR A 120 -0.69 12.70 -5.63
CA TYR A 120 0.05 11.43 -5.73
C TYR A 120 -0.16 10.54 -4.49
N SER A 121 -1.41 10.37 -4.09
CA SER A 121 -1.90 9.50 -3.02
C SER A 121 -2.71 8.34 -3.60
N ARG A 122 -2.69 7.19 -2.91
CA ARG A 122 -3.48 6.00 -3.26
C ARG A 122 -3.84 5.24 -1.98
N ILE A 123 -4.93 4.47 -2.04
CA ILE A 123 -5.32 3.54 -0.96
C ILE A 123 -4.15 2.58 -0.67
N GLY A 124 -3.89 2.32 0.60
CA GLY A 124 -2.76 1.53 1.11
C GLY A 124 -1.43 2.26 1.18
N LYS A 125 -1.32 3.50 0.67
CA LYS A 125 -0.08 4.28 0.78
C LYS A 125 0.02 4.98 2.14
N ARG A 126 1.24 5.02 2.67
CA ARG A 126 1.61 5.77 3.87
C ARG A 126 1.54 7.28 3.62
N ALA A 127 0.88 8.00 4.52
CA ALA A 127 0.88 9.45 4.61
C ALA A 127 1.92 9.88 5.65
N PRO A 128 2.90 10.74 5.29
CA PRO A 128 3.85 11.26 6.27
C PRO A 128 3.13 12.01 7.40
N LEU A 129 3.51 11.71 8.65
CA LEU A 129 2.84 12.26 9.83
C LEU A 129 3.04 13.78 9.99
N HIS A 130 4.20 14.29 9.58
CA HIS A 130 4.63 15.66 9.87
C HIS A 130 4.18 16.69 8.83
N CYS A 131 4.08 16.30 7.55
CA CYS A 131 3.82 17.22 6.44
C CYS A 131 2.47 17.03 5.75
N THR A 132 1.61 16.13 6.24
CA THR A 132 0.24 15.98 5.74
C THR A 132 -0.80 16.46 6.75
N ALA A 133 -1.93 17.01 6.27
CA ALA A 133 -3.02 17.41 7.15
C ALA A 133 -3.58 16.21 7.93
N VAL A 134 -3.76 15.07 7.25
CA VAL A 134 -4.20 13.81 7.86
C VAL A 134 -3.23 13.37 8.96
N GLY A 135 -1.92 13.36 8.68
CA GLY A 135 -0.89 13.01 9.65
C GLY A 135 -0.93 13.90 10.88
N LYS A 136 -0.99 15.23 10.70
CA LYS A 136 -1.07 16.20 11.80
C LYS A 136 -2.31 15.99 12.67
N VAL A 137 -3.48 15.78 12.07
CA VAL A 137 -4.74 15.55 12.82
C VAL A 137 -4.68 14.24 13.61
N LEU A 138 -4.20 13.16 13.00
CA LEU A 138 -4.06 11.87 13.69
C LEU A 138 -3.07 11.96 14.86
N VAL A 139 -1.91 12.59 14.66
CA VAL A 139 -0.92 12.80 15.72
C VAL A 139 -1.45 13.72 16.81
N ALA A 140 -2.23 14.75 16.48
CA ALA A 140 -2.77 15.69 17.46
C ALA A 140 -3.65 15.00 18.51
N ALA A 141 -4.35 13.93 18.13
CA ALA A 141 -5.20 13.11 19.00
C ALA A 141 -4.43 12.14 19.91
N LEU A 142 -3.13 11.95 19.70
CA LEU A 142 -2.31 11.05 20.53
C LEU A 142 -1.91 11.70 21.87
N PRO A 143 -1.59 10.88 22.90
CA PRO A 143 -1.04 11.38 24.15
C PRO A 143 0.22 12.25 23.93
N PRO A 144 0.44 13.31 24.74
CA PRO A 144 1.57 14.22 24.57
C PRO A 144 2.94 13.53 24.45
N GLN A 145 3.15 12.44 25.19
CA GLN A 145 4.39 11.65 25.17
C GLN A 145 4.61 11.00 23.80
N ARG A 146 3.57 10.42 23.19
CA ARG A 146 3.65 9.81 21.86
C ARG A 146 3.92 10.86 20.79
N ARG A 147 3.31 12.05 20.91
CA ARG A 147 3.58 13.18 20.01
C ARG A 147 5.04 13.63 20.05
N ARG A 148 5.64 13.68 21.24
CA ARG A 148 7.08 14.02 21.40
C ARG A 148 7.99 12.98 20.76
N VAL A 149 7.76 11.69 21.02
CA VAL A 149 8.53 10.61 20.39
C VAL A 149 8.46 10.69 18.87
N ILE A 150 7.27 10.94 18.32
CA ILE A 150 7.13 11.14 16.87
C ILE A 150 7.93 12.37 16.42
N ALA A 151 7.79 13.51 17.11
CA ALA A 151 8.53 14.72 16.77
C ALA A 151 10.06 14.56 16.81
N GLU A 152 10.59 13.82 17.79
CA GLU A 152 12.01 13.51 17.94
C GLU A 152 12.52 12.51 16.90
N SER A 153 11.63 11.71 16.30
CA SER A 153 11.97 10.76 15.24
C SER A 153 11.96 11.38 13.83
N LEU A 154 11.59 12.65 13.70
CA LEU A 154 11.60 13.38 12.44
C LEU A 154 12.98 14.04 12.27
N ASP A 155 13.63 13.76 11.14
CA ASP A 155 14.86 14.45 10.70
C ASP A 155 14.60 15.93 10.35
#